data_AF-A0A967E341-F1
#
_entry.id   AF-A0A967E341-F1
#
_cell.length_a   1.000
_cell.length_b   1.000
_cell.length_c   1.000
_cell.angle_alpha   90.00
_cell.angle_beta   90.00
_cell.angle_gamma   90.00
#
_symmetry.space_group_name_H-M   'P 1'
#
loop_
_entity.id
_entity.type
_entity.pdbx_description
1 polymer ?
#
loop_
_entity_poly.entity_id
_entity_poly.type
_entity_poly.pdbx_seq_one_letter_code
_entity_poly.pdbx_strand_id
1 'polypeptide(L)'
;MGTTTTSKLTVTLSRETDLALRAYLGAQGLRKGGLSKFIEEAVRWRMFDQTVQAVKARHANTDPEELQAVIDEACAAVRAEMFPPATKPN
;
A
#
# COMPACT_ATOMS: atom_id res chain seq x y z
N MET A 1 12.51 -19.38 0.82
CA MET A 1 12.70 -18.49 1.98
C MET A 1 13.41 -17.23 1.47
N GLY A 2 12.68 -16.16 1.18
CA GLY A 2 13.25 -14.95 0.59
C GLY A 2 14.14 -14.23 1.60
N THR A 3 15.38 -13.93 1.23
CA THR A 3 16.31 -13.16 2.06
C THR A 3 15.84 -11.71 2.13
N THR A 4 15.45 -11.21 3.31
CA THR A 4 15.08 -9.80 3.49
C THR A 4 16.35 -8.94 3.48
N THR A 5 16.73 -8.44 2.31
CA THR A 5 17.86 -7.50 2.17
C THR A 5 17.46 -6.16 2.78
N THR A 6 18.17 -5.73 3.84
CA THR A 6 17.93 -4.43 4.50
C THR A 6 18.87 -3.36 3.94
N SER A 7 18.31 -2.23 3.49
CA SER A 7 19.06 -1.08 2.99
C SER A 7 19.13 0.03 4.03
N LYS A 8 20.28 0.70 4.17
CA LYS A 8 20.43 1.88 5.04
C LYS A 8 20.16 3.15 4.25
N LEU A 9 19.35 4.05 4.81
CA LEU A 9 19.03 5.34 4.23
C LEU A 9 19.34 6.45 5.24
N THR A 10 19.98 7.52 4.77
CA THR A 10 20.15 8.76 5.52
C THR A 10 19.18 9.80 4.98
N VAL A 11 18.37 10.40 5.86
CA VAL A 11 17.41 11.44 5.50
C VAL A 11 17.63 12.68 6.36
N THR A 12 17.35 13.85 5.81
CA THR A 12 17.40 15.12 6.55
C THR A 12 15.98 15.53 6.91
N LEU A 13 15.75 15.81 8.19
CA LEU A 13 14.47 16.23 8.74
C LEU A 13 14.67 17.57 9.45
N SER A 14 13.59 18.36 9.59
CA SER A 14 13.63 19.52 10.48
C SER A 14 13.86 19.06 11.92
N ARG A 15 14.52 19.90 12.73
CA ARG A 15 14.77 19.61 14.15
C ARG A 15 13.47 19.38 14.93
N GLU A 16 12.44 20.16 14.62
CA GLU A 16 11.12 20.03 15.24
C GLU A 16 10.48 18.69 14.93
N THR A 17 10.52 18.26 13.66
CA THR A 17 9.98 16.98 13.23
C THR A 17 10.72 15.80 13.87
N ASP A 18 12.06 15.83 13.93
CA ASP A 18 12.84 14.78 14.60
C ASP A 18 12.49 14.68 16.09
N LEU A 19 12.35 15.82 16.77
CA LEU A 19 11.99 15.85 18.19
C LEU A 19 10.58 15.28 18.42
N ALA A 20 9.60 15.72 17.65
CA ALA A 20 8.22 15.24 17.73
C ALA A 20 8.13 13.74 17.45
N LEU A 21 8.85 13.27 16.43
CA LEU A 21 8.89 11.85 16.06
C LEU A 21 9.50 10.98 17.17
N ARG A 22 10.62 11.42 17.75
CA ARG A 22 11.25 10.71 18.87
C ARG A 22 10.38 10.71 20.12
N ALA A 23 9.73 11.83 20.44
CA ALA A 23 8.81 11.92 21.57
C ALA A 23 7.61 10.99 21.41
N TYR A 24 7.00 10.98 20.22
CA TYR A 24 5.88 10.10 19.87
C TYR A 24 6.25 8.63 20.02
N LEU A 25 7.39 8.21 19.44
CA LEU A 25 7.83 6.83 19.54
C LEU A 25 8.27 6.46 20.96
N GLY A 26 8.87 7.40 21.69
CA GLY A 26 9.23 7.24 23.10
C GLY A 26 8.02 6.94 23.97
N ALA A 27 6.91 7.66 23.76
CA ALA A 27 5.64 7.43 24.46
C ALA A 27 5.04 6.03 24.19
N GLN A 28 5.35 5.42 23.05
CA GLN A 28 4.91 4.05 22.71
C GLN A 28 5.87 2.95 23.18
N GLY A 29 6.92 3.28 23.96
CA GLY A 29 7.87 2.31 24.49
C GLY A 29 8.94 1.89 23.48
N LEU A 30 9.51 2.88 22.76
CA LEU A 30 10.49 2.71 21.68
C LEU A 30 11.50 1.57 21.94
N ARG A 31 11.48 0.56 21.06
CA ARG A 31 12.48 -0.51 20.99
C ARG A 31 13.54 -0.17 19.92
N LYS A 32 14.72 -0.78 20.03
CA LYS A 32 15.78 -0.68 19.01
C LYS A 32 15.20 -1.03 17.63
N GLY A 33 15.33 -0.11 16.67
CA GLY A 33 14.78 -0.26 15.31
C GLY A 33 13.38 0.33 15.09
N GLY A 34 12.73 0.87 16.13
CA GLY A 34 11.40 1.47 16.02
C GLY A 34 11.32 2.65 15.05
N LEU A 35 12.39 3.46 14.97
CA LEU A 35 12.47 4.58 14.03
C LEU A 35 12.48 4.12 12.56
N SER A 36 13.33 3.14 12.22
CA SER A 36 13.41 2.61 10.86
C SER A 36 12.10 1.97 10.44
N LYS A 37 11.47 1.20 11.34
CA LYS A 37 10.16 0.59 11.07
C LYS A 37 9.07 1.63 10.86
N PHE A 38 9.03 2.67 11.71
CA PHE A 38 8.05 3.75 11.57
C PHE A 38 8.20 4.49 10.23
N ILE A 39 9.44 4.83 9.85
CA ILE A 39 9.72 5.49 8.57
C ILE A 39 9.32 4.58 7.40
N GLU A 40 9.62 3.28 7.47
CA GLU A 40 9.23 2.31 6.43
C GLU A 40 7.70 2.24 6.27
N GLU A 41 6.96 2.15 7.37
CA GLU A 41 5.50 2.13 7.37
C GLU A 41 4.93 3.44 6.82
N ALA A 42 5.46 4.59 7.24
CA ALA A 42 5.02 5.89 6.75
C ALA A 42 5.27 6.06 5.24
N VAL A 43 6.42 5.61 4.72
CA VAL A 43 6.74 5.66 3.30
C VAL A 43 5.80 4.74 2.51
N ARG A 44 5.62 3.49 2.95
CA ARG A 44 4.68 2.55 2.32
C ARG A 44 3.28 3.15 2.25
N TRP A 45 2.86 3.78 3.35
CA TRP A 45 1.51 4.33 3.43
C TRP A 45 1.33 5.56 2.55
N ARG A 46 2.36 6.43 2.49
CA ARG A 46 2.36 7.59 1.59
C ARG A 46 2.34 7.19 0.13
N MET A 47 3.13 6.20 -0.27
CA MET A 47 3.14 5.70 -1.66
C MET A 47 1.80 5.09 -2.05
N PHE A 48 1.19 4.32 -1.15
CA PHE A 48 -0.15 3.77 -1.38
C PHE A 48 -1.19 4.87 -1.55
N ASP A 49 -1.25 5.82 -0.61
CA ASP A 49 -2.19 6.94 -0.68
C ASP A 49 -2.01 7.72 -1.99
N GLN A 50 -0.78 8.07 -2.38
CA GLN A 50 -0.51 8.73 -3.66
C GLN A 50 -0.97 7.92 -4.87
N THR A 51 -0.80 6.59 -4.84
CA THR A 51 -1.26 5.70 -5.92
C THR A 51 -2.79 5.69 -6.00
N VAL A 52 -3.47 5.57 -4.85
CA VAL A 52 -4.93 5.63 -4.79
C VAL A 52 -5.44 6.98 -5.29
N GLN A 53 -4.82 8.09 -4.88
CA GLN A 53 -5.21 9.42 -5.35
C GLN A 53 -4.96 9.59 -6.85
N ALA A 54 -3.85 9.07 -7.38
CA ALA A 54 -3.57 9.12 -8.82
C ALA A 54 -4.57 8.30 -9.64
N VAL A 55 -4.94 7.11 -9.17
CA VAL A 55 -5.99 6.27 -9.79
C VAL A 55 -7.34 7.00 -9.73
N LYS A 56 -7.73 7.51 -8.56
CA LYS A 56 -8.97 8.28 -8.41
C LYS A 56 -8.99 9.52 -9.30
N ALA A 57 -7.91 10.28 -9.38
CA ALA A 57 -7.81 11.47 -10.23
C ALA A 57 -7.91 11.11 -11.72
N ARG A 58 -7.29 10.01 -12.15
CA ARG A 58 -7.39 9.52 -13.54
C ARG A 58 -8.81 9.07 -13.90
N HIS A 59 -9.58 8.61 -12.92
CA HIS A 59 -10.96 8.15 -13.08
C HIS A 59 -11.98 9.21 -12.62
N ALA A 60 -11.56 10.43 -12.29
CA ALA A 60 -12.41 11.45 -11.68
C ALA A 60 -13.52 11.97 -12.62
N ASN A 61 -13.39 11.73 -13.92
CA ASN A 61 -14.40 12.05 -14.94
C ASN A 61 -15.04 10.79 -15.55
N THR A 62 -14.77 9.61 -14.98
CA THR A 62 -15.37 8.34 -15.44
C THR A 62 -16.67 8.10 -14.67
N ASP A 63 -17.71 7.68 -15.38
CA ASP A 63 -18.99 7.34 -14.75
C ASP A 63 -18.78 6.21 -13.72
N PRO A 64 -19.27 6.35 -12.48
CA PRO A 64 -19.15 5.31 -11.46
C PRO A 64 -19.69 3.94 -11.90
N GLU A 65 -20.72 3.89 -12.75
CA GLU A 65 -21.28 2.65 -13.28
C GLU A 65 -20.34 1.99 -14.29
N GLU A 66 -19.69 2.78 -15.15
CA GLU A 66 -18.67 2.28 -16.07
C GLU A 66 -17.43 1.76 -15.33
N LEU A 67 -17.01 2.45 -14.27
CA LEU A 67 -15.90 2.00 -13.43
C LEU A 67 -16.24 0.68 -12.69
N GLN A 68 -17.47 0.56 -12.20
CA GLN A 68 -17.94 -0.66 -11.54
C GLN A 68 -18.01 -1.83 -12.54
N ALA A 69 -18.47 -1.59 -13.77
CA ALA A 69 -18.50 -2.59 -14.83
C ALA A 69 -17.10 -3.14 -15.16
N VAL A 70 -16.09 -2.25 -15.26
CA VAL A 70 -14.69 -2.64 -15.50
C VAL A 70 -14.13 -3.47 -14.34
N ILE A 71 -14.46 -3.12 -13.09
CA ILE A 71 -14.04 -3.88 -11.90
C ILE A 71 -14.68 -5.27 -11.91
N ASP A 72 -15.98 -5.35 -12.23
CA ASP A 72 -16.72 -6.60 -12.25
C ASP A 72 -16.23 -7.55 -13.35
N GLU A 73 -15.92 -7.01 -14.53
CA GLU A 73 -15.31 -7.75 -15.64
C GLU A 73 -13.95 -8.33 -15.24
N ALA A 74 -13.04 -7.51 -14.70
CA ALA A 74 -11.72 -7.97 -14.27
C ALA A 74 -11.81 -9.05 -13.17
N CYS A 75 -12.73 -8.88 -12.21
CA CYS A 75 -12.96 -9.86 -11.15
C CYS A 75 -13.61 -11.15 -11.68
N ALA A 76 -14.48 -11.07 -12.70
CA ALA A 76 -15.06 -12.24 -13.36
C ALA A 76 -14.00 -13.05 -14.11
N ALA A 77 -13.07 -12.39 -14.82
CA ALA A 77 -11.97 -13.04 -15.51
C ALA A 77 -11.07 -13.84 -14.55
N VAL A 78 -10.61 -13.23 -13.45
CA VAL A 78 -9.79 -13.92 -12.44
C VAL A 78 -10.55 -15.10 -11.81
N ARG A 79 -11.86 -14.96 -11.55
CA ARG A 79 -12.69 -16.06 -11.02
C ARG A 79 -12.81 -17.21 -12.02
N ALA A 80 -12.96 -16.92 -13.31
CA ALA A 80 -13.02 -17.94 -14.36
C ALA A 80 -11.70 -18.70 -14.53
N GLU A 81 -10.57 -18.01 -14.34
CA GLU A 81 -9.24 -18.64 -14.35
C GLU A 81 -8.99 -19.53 -13.12
N MET A 82 -9.40 -19.06 -11.93
CA MET A 82 -9.15 -19.77 -10.67
C MET A 82 -10.16 -20.90 -10.39
N PHE A 83 -11.38 -20.77 -10.91
CA PHE A 83 -12.46 -21.74 -10.76
C PHE A 83 -13.15 -21.96 -12.12
N PRO A 84 -12.49 -22.66 -13.05
CA PRO A 84 -13.10 -22.98 -14.33
C PRO A 84 -14.38 -23.80 -14.10
N PRO A 85 -15.49 -23.49 -14.80
CA PRO A 85 -16.72 -24.24 -14.64
C PRO A 85 -16.48 -25.71 -14.96
N ALA A 86 -17.01 -26.60 -14.10
CA ALA A 86 -16.82 -28.03 -14.25
C ALA A 86 -17.24 -28.49 -15.64
N THR A 87 -16.28 -28.96 -16.43
CA THR A 87 -16.50 -29.58 -17.73
C THR A 87 -17.38 -30.79 -17.52
N LYS A 88 -18.63 -30.77 -18.00
CA LYS A 88 -19.51 -31.94 -17.95
C LYS A 88 -18.86 -33.07 -18.75
N PRO A 89 -18.65 -34.27 -18.18
CA PRO A 89 -18.17 -35.41 -18.94
C PRO A 89 -19.28 -35.86 -19.91
N ASN A 90 -18.86 -36.12 -21.16
CA ASN A 90 -19.64 -36.74 -22.22
C ASN A 90 -19.77 -38.25 -22.00
#